data_AF-A0A251QEJ4-F1
#
_entry.id   AF-A0A251QEJ4-F1
#
_cell.length_a   1.000
_cell.length_b   1.000
_cell.length_c   1.000
_cell.angle_alpha   90.00
_cell.angle_beta   90.00
_cell.angle_gamma   90.00
#
_symmetry.space_group_name_H-M   'P 1'
#
loop_
_entity.id
_entity.type
_entity.pdbx_description
1 polymer ?
#
loop_
_entity_poly.entity_id
_entity_poly.type
_entity_poly.pdbx_seq_one_letter_code
_entity_poly.pdbx_strand_id
1 'polypeptide(L)'
;MLQALLAVGIYGYWRIVDEKYKDRILRMLLHNSVLNDWSLSCLNEDDVVNALESDGFPHKLANHCLHVYGSKMVEGVSTVVYGSWMRGRDASKFRYMLEGEVLIQKLGAETWIQAFSVSSLPYNLAKRFSVLFKECPKWEWKDLQPYIRDLRVPGLSAEGLLLKYTRRTQTNC
;
A
#
# COMPACT_ATOMS: atom_id res chain seq x y z
N MET A 1 -11.93 -10.41 -19.91
CA MET A 1 -11.02 -9.39 -20.49
C MET A 1 -11.51 -7.93 -20.29
N LEU A 2 -12.41 -7.65 -19.32
CA LEU A 2 -12.87 -6.29 -18.97
C LEU A 2 -12.57 -5.89 -17.51
N GLN A 3 -12.12 -6.83 -16.65
CA GLN A 3 -11.75 -6.56 -15.25
C GLN A 3 -10.43 -5.77 -15.08
N ALA A 4 -9.70 -5.50 -16.16
CA ALA A 4 -8.47 -4.71 -16.11
C ALA A 4 -8.72 -3.19 -16.20
N LEU A 5 -9.93 -2.77 -16.58
CA LEU A 5 -10.32 -1.38 -16.67
C LEU A 5 -11.42 -1.17 -15.63
N LEU A 6 -11.13 -0.37 -14.59
CA LEU A 6 -12.09 0.07 -13.57
C LEU A 6 -13.16 0.96 -14.23
N ALA A 7 -14.03 0.34 -15.02
CA ALA A 7 -15.16 0.98 -15.65
C ALA A 7 -16.34 0.91 -14.68
N VAL A 8 -16.83 2.07 -14.25
CA VAL A 8 -17.98 2.18 -13.35
C VAL A 8 -19.16 2.76 -14.10
N GLY A 9 -20.35 2.22 -13.87
CA GLY A 9 -21.60 2.80 -14.36
C GLY A 9 -22.04 3.96 -13.46
N ILE A 10 -21.95 5.20 -13.93
CA ILE A 10 -22.44 6.39 -13.22
C ILE A 10 -23.54 7.03 -14.06
N TYR A 11 -24.76 7.16 -13.50
CA TYR A 11 -25.95 7.69 -14.18
C TYR A 11 -26.26 7.06 -15.54
N GLY A 12 -26.11 5.73 -15.67
CA GLY A 12 -26.41 5.00 -16.90
C GLY A 12 -25.30 5.00 -17.96
N TYR A 13 -24.17 5.69 -17.72
CA TYR A 13 -23.01 5.70 -18.61
C TYR A 13 -21.82 4.97 -17.98
N TRP A 14 -21.14 4.13 -18.76
CA TRP A 14 -19.88 3.50 -18.35
C TRP A 14 -18.74 4.50 -18.47
N ARG A 15 -18.04 4.76 -17.37
CA ARG A 15 -16.90 5.67 -17.30
C ARG A 15 -15.67 4.92 -16.79
N ILE A 16 -14.53 5.14 -17.41
CA ILE A 16 -13.25 4.60 -16.93
C ILE A 16 -12.76 5.50 -15.79
N VAL A 17 -12.40 4.90 -14.66
CA VAL A 17 -11.76 5.62 -13.55
C VAL A 17 -10.30 5.88 -13.91
N ASP A 18 -9.92 7.16 -13.88
CA ASP A 18 -8.55 7.61 -14.17
C ASP A 18 -7.52 6.98 -13.22
N GLU A 19 -6.33 6.65 -13.75
CA GLU A 19 -5.24 6.03 -12.98
C GLU A 19 -4.86 6.81 -11.73
N LYS A 20 -4.84 8.15 -11.78
CA LYS A 20 -4.51 8.98 -10.61
C LYS A 20 -5.61 8.97 -9.57
N TYR A 21 -6.86 8.80 -10.00
CA TYR A 21 -7.98 8.69 -9.07
C TYR A 21 -7.95 7.36 -8.30
N LYS A 22 -7.56 6.28 -8.98
CA LYS A 22 -7.36 4.95 -8.38
C LYS A 22 -6.25 4.98 -7.34
N ASP A 23 -5.14 5.63 -7.66
CA ASP A 23 -4.03 5.86 -6.74
C ASP A 23 -4.50 6.57 -5.45
N ARG A 24 -5.32 7.61 -5.57
CA ARG A 24 -5.89 8.31 -4.41
C ARG A 24 -6.76 7.41 -3.52
N ILE A 25 -7.63 6.59 -4.11
CA ILE A 25 -8.48 5.66 -3.34
C ILE A 25 -7.61 4.63 -2.61
N LEU A 26 -6.65 4.02 -3.32
CA LEU A 26 -5.80 2.98 -2.74
C LEU A 26 -4.91 3.52 -1.61
N ARG A 27 -4.32 4.71 -1.79
CA ARG A 27 -3.55 5.38 -0.73
C ARG A 27 -4.43 5.67 0.48
N MET A 28 -5.64 6.16 0.27
CA MET A 28 -6.55 6.44 1.37
C MET A 28 -6.97 5.16 2.11
N LEU A 29 -7.26 4.08 1.38
CA LEU A 29 -7.56 2.77 1.97
C LEU A 29 -6.42 2.27 2.85
N LEU A 30 -5.18 2.35 2.38
CA LEU A 30 -4.01 1.93 3.14
C LEU A 30 -3.80 2.80 4.36
N HIS A 31 -3.95 4.12 4.22
CA HIS A 31 -3.89 5.06 5.32
C HIS A 31 -4.93 4.73 6.39
N ASN A 32 -6.18 4.55 6.00
CA ASN A 32 -7.28 4.18 6.90
C ASN A 32 -7.06 2.81 7.54
N SER A 33 -6.45 1.86 6.82
CA SER A 33 -6.11 0.56 7.38
C SER A 33 -5.07 0.68 8.49
N VAL A 34 -4.06 1.54 8.32
CA VAL A 34 -3.07 1.82 9.38
C VAL A 34 -3.71 2.59 10.55
N LEU A 35 -4.57 3.57 10.27
CA LEU A 35 -5.24 4.36 11.31
C LEU A 35 -6.20 3.54 12.16
N ASN A 36 -6.94 2.61 11.56
CA ASN A 36 -7.97 1.81 12.22
C ASN A 36 -7.49 0.38 12.57
N ASP A 37 -6.19 0.10 12.41
CA ASP A 37 -5.57 -1.21 12.65
C ASP A 37 -6.27 -2.37 11.89
N TRP A 38 -6.70 -2.10 10.65
CA TRP A 38 -7.35 -3.09 9.80
C TRP A 38 -6.34 -4.00 9.12
N SER A 39 -6.66 -5.29 9.08
CA SER A 39 -5.89 -6.24 8.28
C SER A 39 -6.30 -6.15 6.81
N LEU A 40 -5.34 -5.85 5.93
CA LEU A 40 -5.55 -5.90 4.47
C LEU A 40 -5.92 -7.30 3.95
N SER A 41 -5.69 -8.34 4.74
CA SER A 41 -6.12 -9.70 4.42
C SER A 41 -7.54 -10.03 4.90
N CYS A 42 -8.21 -9.10 5.58
CA CYS A 42 -9.53 -9.29 6.17
C CYS A 42 -10.23 -7.92 6.32
N LEU A 43 -10.55 -7.28 5.20
CA LEU A 43 -11.23 -5.98 5.20
C LEU A 43 -12.75 -6.16 5.20
N ASN A 44 -13.45 -5.50 6.13
CA ASN A 44 -14.90 -5.38 6.13
C ASN A 44 -15.32 -4.31 5.10
N GLU A 45 -16.20 -4.69 4.18
CA GLU A 45 -16.73 -3.80 3.14
C GLU A 45 -17.35 -2.53 3.69
N ASP A 46 -18.23 -2.65 4.69
CA ASP A 46 -18.97 -1.49 5.20
C ASP A 46 -18.03 -0.51 5.88
N ASP A 47 -17.09 -1.01 6.70
CA ASP A 47 -16.13 -0.16 7.42
C ASP A 47 -15.22 0.60 6.44
N VAL A 48 -14.71 -0.10 5.42
CA VAL A 48 -13.85 0.51 4.40
C VAL A 48 -14.60 1.54 3.57
N VAL A 49 -15.80 1.20 3.11
CA VAL A 49 -16.57 2.10 2.26
C VAL A 49 -16.97 3.35 3.05
N ASN A 50 -17.46 3.19 4.28
CA ASN A 50 -17.83 4.32 5.15
C ASN A 50 -16.64 5.25 5.44
N ALA A 51 -15.44 4.70 5.66
CA ALA A 51 -14.25 5.52 5.87
C ALA A 51 -13.85 6.28 4.61
N LEU A 52 -13.81 5.61 3.45
CA LEU A 52 -13.52 6.28 2.17
C LEU A 52 -14.56 7.35 1.84
N GLU A 53 -15.84 7.13 2.15
CA GLU A 53 -16.87 8.16 2.01
C GLU A 53 -16.65 9.37 2.92
N SER A 54 -16.24 9.13 4.16
CA SER A 54 -15.89 10.19 5.11
C SER A 54 -14.70 11.03 4.61
N ASP A 55 -13.79 10.42 3.86
CA ASP A 55 -12.66 11.09 3.18
C ASP A 55 -13.04 11.75 1.85
N GLY A 56 -14.32 11.71 1.46
CA GLY A 56 -14.87 12.38 0.29
C GLY A 56 -14.84 11.57 -1.01
N PHE A 57 -14.61 10.25 -0.94
CA PHE A 57 -14.72 9.36 -2.10
C PHE A 57 -16.16 8.86 -2.27
N PRO A 58 -16.73 8.82 -3.50
CA PRO A 58 -18.09 8.35 -3.70
C PRO A 58 -18.27 6.87 -3.33
N HIS A 59 -19.33 6.52 -2.59
CA HIS A 59 -19.71 5.15 -2.20
C HIS A 59 -19.45 4.11 -3.29
N LYS A 60 -19.98 4.40 -4.48
CA LYS A 60 -20.00 3.48 -5.62
C LYS A 60 -18.60 3.19 -6.13
N LEU A 61 -17.68 4.15 -6.01
CA LEU A 61 -16.28 3.98 -6.41
C LEU A 61 -15.49 3.24 -5.33
N ALA A 62 -15.72 3.55 -4.05
CA ALA A 62 -15.12 2.82 -2.93
C ALA A 62 -15.47 1.32 -3.00
N ASN A 63 -16.77 1.00 -3.11
CA ASN A 63 -17.24 -0.38 -3.22
C ASN A 63 -16.71 -1.07 -4.50
N HIS A 64 -16.76 -0.38 -5.65
CA HIS A 64 -16.24 -0.93 -6.90
C HIS A 64 -14.74 -1.23 -6.84
N CYS A 65 -13.93 -0.33 -6.30
CA CYS A 65 -12.50 -0.56 -6.08
C CYS A 65 -12.28 -1.74 -5.13
N LEU A 66 -13.10 -1.85 -4.08
CA LEU A 66 -13.03 -2.96 -3.15
C LEU A 66 -13.23 -4.32 -3.84
N HIS A 67 -14.24 -4.39 -4.70
CA HIS A 67 -14.57 -5.59 -5.46
C HIS A 67 -13.55 -5.95 -6.55
N VAL A 68 -12.86 -4.96 -7.10
CA VAL A 68 -11.92 -5.17 -8.21
C VAL A 68 -10.52 -5.57 -7.71
N TYR A 69 -10.12 -5.07 -6.54
CA TYR A 69 -8.81 -5.35 -5.98
C TYR A 69 -8.81 -6.41 -4.87
N GLY A 70 -9.96 -6.66 -4.24
CA GLY A 70 -10.14 -7.69 -3.24
C GLY A 70 -10.78 -8.96 -3.80
N SER A 71 -10.52 -10.10 -3.17
CA SER A 71 -11.30 -11.32 -3.37
C SER A 71 -12.32 -11.47 -2.25
N LYS A 72 -13.61 -11.50 -2.59
CA LYS A 72 -14.70 -11.71 -1.61
C LYS A 72 -14.57 -13.09 -0.98
N MET A 73 -14.29 -13.15 0.32
CA MET A 73 -14.39 -14.35 1.13
C MET A 73 -15.75 -14.33 1.82
N VAL A 74 -16.62 -15.29 1.49
CA VAL A 74 -17.93 -15.43 2.13
C VAL A 74 -17.78 -16.40 3.28
N GLU A 75 -17.72 -15.91 4.52
CA GLU A 75 -17.94 -16.75 5.70
C GLU A 75 -19.18 -16.31 6.46
N GLY A 76 -20.24 -17.12 6.32
CA GLY A 76 -21.22 -17.43 7.37
C GLY A 76 -22.17 -16.37 7.94
N VAL A 77 -21.77 -15.11 8.11
CA VAL A 77 -22.58 -14.10 8.82
C VAL A 77 -22.29 -12.71 8.24
N SER A 78 -23.19 -12.17 7.40
CA SER A 78 -23.36 -10.78 6.91
C SER A 78 -22.18 -9.84 6.59
N THR A 79 -20.94 -10.17 6.87
CA THR A 79 -19.79 -9.31 6.68
C THR A 79 -19.03 -9.82 5.47
N VAL A 80 -18.98 -9.02 4.41
CA VAL A 80 -18.15 -9.32 3.25
C VAL A 80 -16.71 -9.03 3.65
N VAL A 81 -15.97 -10.09 3.95
CA VAL A 81 -14.55 -10.02 4.24
C VAL A 81 -13.79 -10.15 2.93
N TYR A 82 -13.04 -9.12 2.55
CA TYR A 82 -12.12 -9.24 1.42
C TYR A 82 -10.79 -9.78 1.90
N GLY A 83 -10.49 -11.01 1.48
CA GLY A 83 -9.22 -11.66 1.78
C GLY A 83 -8.24 -11.58 0.63
N SER A 84 -6.96 -11.48 0.97
CA SER A 84 -5.84 -11.49 0.02
C SER A 84 -5.85 -10.32 -0.99
N TRP A 85 -6.02 -9.09 -0.50
CA TRP A 85 -5.72 -7.90 -1.29
C TRP A 85 -4.29 -7.97 -1.84
N MET A 86 -4.17 -7.80 -3.16
CA MET A 86 -2.92 -7.84 -3.94
C MET A 86 -2.22 -9.20 -4.10
N ARG A 87 -2.85 -10.33 -3.74
CA ARG A 87 -2.24 -11.68 -3.89
C ARG A 87 -2.31 -12.26 -5.32
N GLY A 88 -2.63 -11.44 -6.32
CA GLY A 88 -2.73 -11.87 -7.72
C GLY A 88 -1.71 -11.18 -8.60
N ARG A 89 -0.64 -11.90 -8.98
CA ARG A 89 0.30 -11.76 -10.14
C ARG A 89 0.72 -10.37 -10.68
N ASP A 90 0.29 -9.26 -10.11
CA ASP A 90 0.44 -7.91 -10.68
C ASP A 90 0.63 -6.83 -9.61
N ALA A 91 1.02 -7.20 -8.38
CA ALA A 91 1.55 -6.29 -7.36
C ALA A 91 2.65 -5.36 -7.93
N SER A 92 3.41 -5.88 -8.90
CA SER A 92 4.42 -5.17 -9.68
C SER A 92 3.87 -3.95 -10.42
N LYS A 93 2.61 -3.96 -10.89
CA LYS A 93 1.98 -2.80 -11.57
C LYS A 93 1.60 -1.68 -10.61
N PHE A 94 1.23 -2.02 -9.38
CA PHE A 94 0.85 -1.03 -8.36
C PHE A 94 2.04 -0.53 -7.53
N ARG A 95 3.24 -1.07 -7.74
CA ARG A 95 4.46 -0.69 -7.01
C ARG A 95 4.66 0.82 -6.95
N TYR A 96 4.63 1.49 -8.11
CA TYR A 96 4.83 2.95 -8.19
C TYR A 96 3.70 3.74 -7.51
N MET A 97 2.49 3.18 -7.49
CA MET A 97 1.29 3.79 -6.90
C MET A 97 1.24 3.66 -5.37
N LEU A 98 1.94 2.68 -4.80
CA LEU A 98 1.89 2.41 -3.36
C LEU A 98 3.24 2.63 -2.66
N GLU A 99 4.20 3.28 -3.34
CA GLU A 99 5.49 3.61 -2.76
C GLU A 99 5.33 4.42 -1.48
N GLY A 100 5.92 3.91 -0.40
CA GLY A 100 5.86 4.54 0.91
C GLY A 100 4.58 4.25 1.70
N GLU A 101 3.64 3.48 1.17
CA GLU A 101 2.42 3.06 1.90
C GLU A 101 2.38 1.55 2.16
N VAL A 102 3.13 0.77 1.37
CA VAL A 102 3.18 -0.69 1.50
C VAL A 102 4.58 -1.25 1.34
N LEU A 103 4.90 -2.23 2.18
CA LEU A 103 6.11 -3.02 2.07
C LEU A 103 5.86 -4.21 1.15
N ILE A 104 6.58 -4.26 0.02
CA ILE A 104 6.52 -5.37 -0.93
C ILE A 104 7.76 -6.26 -0.73
N GLN A 105 7.56 -7.49 -0.27
CA GLN A 105 8.63 -8.46 -0.07
C GLN A 105 8.49 -9.63 -1.06
N LYS A 106 9.62 -10.09 -1.61
CA LYS A 106 9.65 -11.29 -2.44
C LYS A 106 10.20 -12.46 -1.64
N LEU A 107 9.42 -13.53 -1.54
CA LEU A 107 9.82 -14.78 -0.91
C LEU A 107 9.71 -15.90 -1.95
N GLY A 108 10.83 -16.22 -2.60
CA GLY A 108 10.85 -17.16 -3.73
C GLY A 108 10.03 -16.64 -4.92
N ALA A 109 9.03 -17.42 -5.34
CA ALA A 109 8.10 -17.06 -6.43
C ALA A 109 6.93 -16.18 -5.95
N GLU A 110 6.76 -16.02 -4.64
CA GLU A 110 5.64 -15.26 -4.06
C GLU A 110 6.02 -13.82 -3.77
N THR A 111 5.02 -12.93 -3.91
CA THR A 111 5.13 -11.52 -3.51
C THR A 111 4.15 -11.27 -2.37
N TRP A 112 4.70 -10.82 -1.24
CA TRP A 112 3.99 -10.48 -0.02
C TRP A 112 3.86 -8.96 0.06
N ILE A 113 2.68 -8.49 0.46
CA ILE A 113 2.44 -7.06 0.61
C ILE A 113 1.81 -6.79 1.97
N GLN A 114 2.40 -5.85 2.68
CA GLN A 114 2.01 -5.47 4.03
C GLN A 114 1.82 -3.96 4.08
N ALA A 115 0.78 -3.51 4.78
CA ALA A 115 0.59 -2.09 5.07
C ALA A 115 1.79 -1.59 5.87
N PHE A 116 2.44 -0.53 5.38
CA PHE A 116 3.63 0.02 6.01
C PHE A 116 3.80 1.45 5.54
N SER A 117 3.19 2.40 6.24
CA SER A 117 3.10 3.80 5.80
C SER A 117 4.28 4.63 6.28
N VAL A 118 4.82 5.48 5.40
CA VAL A 118 5.80 6.53 5.74
C VAL A 118 5.25 7.45 6.83
N SER A 119 3.96 7.76 6.75
CA SER A 119 3.30 8.68 7.68
C SER A 119 3.24 8.15 9.11
N SER A 120 3.25 6.82 9.28
CA SER A 120 3.31 6.17 10.60
C SER A 120 4.74 5.93 11.10
N LEU A 121 5.77 6.24 10.29
CA LEU A 121 7.16 6.06 10.71
C LEU A 121 7.66 7.17 11.65
N PRO A 122 8.45 6.82 12.68
CA PRO A 122 9.03 7.82 13.59
C PRO A 122 9.85 8.89 12.85
N TYR A 123 9.75 10.16 13.25
CA TYR A 123 10.62 11.22 12.69
C TYR A 123 12.09 11.07 13.10
N ASN A 124 12.35 10.46 14.26
CA ASN A 124 13.71 10.22 14.72
C ASN A 124 14.41 9.19 13.81
N LEU A 125 15.52 9.58 13.20
CA LEU A 125 16.28 8.77 12.25
C LEU A 125 16.60 7.37 12.78
N ALA A 126 17.23 7.28 13.96
CA ALA A 126 17.67 6.01 14.52
C ALA A 126 16.49 5.07 14.78
N LYS A 127 15.39 5.58 15.34
CA LYS A 127 14.16 4.79 15.54
C LYS A 127 13.53 4.35 14.23
N ARG A 128 13.47 5.25 13.23
CA ARG A 128 12.91 4.93 11.92
C ARG A 128 13.68 3.83 11.22
N PHE A 129 15.01 3.97 11.14
CA PHE A 129 15.88 2.94 10.59
C PHE A 129 15.75 1.62 11.38
N SER A 130 15.61 1.67 12.70
CA SER A 130 15.35 0.46 13.49
C SER A 130 14.05 -0.24 13.12
N VAL A 131 12.95 0.49 12.90
CA VAL A 131 11.67 -0.10 12.47
C VAL A 131 11.78 -0.68 11.06
N LEU A 132 12.36 0.08 10.13
CA LEU A 132 12.56 -0.35 8.74
C LEU A 132 13.36 -1.66 8.65
N PHE A 133 14.47 -1.76 9.36
CA PHE A 133 15.35 -2.93 9.31
C PHE A 133 14.88 -4.10 10.18
N LYS A 134 13.90 -3.88 11.07
CA LYS A 134 13.17 -4.94 11.76
C LYS A 134 12.17 -5.63 10.83
N GLU A 135 11.42 -4.86 10.05
CA GLU A 135 10.41 -5.39 9.11
C GLU A 135 11.03 -6.00 7.85
N CYS A 136 12.12 -5.41 7.34
CA CYS A 136 12.87 -5.97 6.22
C CYS A 136 14.38 -5.86 6.47
N PRO A 137 15.11 -6.97 6.62
CA PRO A 137 16.53 -6.94 6.97
C PRO A 137 17.43 -6.50 5.82
N LYS A 138 16.95 -6.56 4.57
CA LYS A 138 17.69 -6.22 3.36
C LYS A 138 16.83 -5.41 2.41
N TRP A 139 17.38 -4.30 1.94
CA TRP A 139 16.68 -3.38 1.05
C TRP A 139 17.47 -3.11 -0.22
N GLU A 140 16.76 -3.01 -1.34
CA GLU A 140 17.28 -2.28 -2.50
C GLU A 140 16.97 -0.79 -2.36
N TRP A 141 17.82 0.07 -2.93
CA TRP A 141 17.64 1.52 -2.85
C TRP A 141 16.25 1.97 -3.31
N LYS A 142 15.77 1.43 -4.44
CA LYS A 142 14.46 1.78 -5.02
C LYS A 142 13.29 1.48 -4.08
N ASP A 143 13.43 0.48 -3.21
CA ASP A 143 12.37 0.05 -2.29
C ASP A 143 12.49 0.78 -0.92
N LEU A 144 13.70 1.18 -0.52
CA LEU A 144 13.94 1.94 0.72
C LEU A 144 13.69 3.45 0.57
N GLN A 145 14.03 4.02 -0.58
CA GLN A 145 14.00 5.47 -0.83
C GLN A 145 12.65 6.12 -0.46
N PRO A 146 11.48 5.51 -0.77
CA PRO A 146 10.19 6.11 -0.41
C PRO A 146 10.01 6.36 1.09
N TYR A 147 10.64 5.54 1.95
CA TYR A 147 10.51 5.56 3.42
C TYR A 147 11.41 6.57 4.13
N ILE A 148 12.39 7.10 3.42
CA ILE A 148 13.39 8.01 3.97
C ILE A 148 13.50 9.32 3.20
N ARG A 149 12.74 9.49 2.11
CA ARG A 149 12.78 10.70 1.26
C ARG A 149 12.39 12.00 1.98
N ASP A 150 11.58 11.89 3.04
CA ASP A 150 11.14 12.98 3.90
C ASP A 150 12.15 13.33 5.00
N LEU A 151 13.15 12.47 5.25
CA LEU A 151 14.23 12.71 6.22
C LEU A 151 15.25 13.70 5.63
N ARG A 152 14.92 14.98 5.65
CA ARG A 152 15.84 16.05 5.24
C ARG A 152 16.66 16.55 6.42
N VAL A 153 17.98 16.37 6.34
CA VAL A 153 18.93 16.95 7.29
C VAL A 153 19.79 17.96 6.54
N PRO A 154 19.83 19.25 6.95
CA PRO A 154 20.68 20.24 6.30
C PRO A 154 22.14 19.77 6.22
N GLY A 155 22.70 19.80 5.01
CA GLY A 155 24.10 19.41 4.76
C GLY A 155 24.39 17.91 4.73
N LEU A 156 23.37 17.04 4.83
CA LEU A 156 23.56 15.59 4.76
C LEU A 156 22.67 14.98 3.66
N SER A 157 23.29 14.28 2.71
CA SER A 157 22.56 13.59 1.65
C SER A 157 21.91 12.29 2.13
N ALA A 158 21.00 11.73 1.33
CA ALA A 158 20.39 10.45 1.64
C ALA A 158 21.43 9.32 1.67
N GLU A 159 22.45 9.37 0.82
CA GLU A 159 23.60 8.45 0.86
C GLU A 159 24.39 8.60 2.15
N GLY A 160 24.58 9.83 2.64
CA GLY A 160 25.21 10.09 3.93
C GLY A 160 24.43 9.50 5.12
N LEU A 161 23.09 9.56 5.07
CA LEU A 161 22.23 8.88 6.04
C LEU A 161 22.39 7.35 5.97
N LEU A 162 22.42 6.78 4.76
CA LEU A 162 22.62 5.35 4.58
C LEU A 162 23.97 4.87 5.10
N LEU A 163 25.05 5.59 4.84
CA LEU A 163 26.39 5.24 5.35
C LEU A 163 26.45 5.24 6.89
N LYS A 164 25.64 6.09 7.54
CA LYS A 164 25.59 6.21 9.00
C LYS A 164 24.72 5.14 9.67
N TYR A 165 23.58 4.80 9.07
CA TYR A 165 22.55 3.96 9.71
C TYR A 165 22.41 2.56 9.11
N THR A 166 23.08 2.28 8.00
CA THR A 166 22.98 1.00 7.29
C THR A 166 24.36 0.44 6.96
N ARG A 167 24.44 -0.86 6.69
CA ARG A 167 25.66 -1.50 6.16
C ARG A 167 25.38 -2.02 4.77
N ARG A 168 26.21 -1.63 3.80
CA ARG A 168 26.12 -2.17 2.44
C ARG A 168 26.66 -3.60 2.46
N THR A 169 25.86 -4.54 1.97
CA THR A 169 26.34 -5.89 1.65
C THR A 169 26.77 -5.87 0.19
N GLN A 170 28.07 -6.04 -0.07
CA GLN A 170 28.54 -6.39 -1.41
C GLN A 170 28.45 -7.91 -1.55
N THR A 171 27.66 -8.38 -2.49
CA THR A 171 27.80 -9.75 -2.98
C THR A 171 29.06 -9.77 -3.82
N ASN A 172 30.19 -10.13 -3.22
CA ASN A 172 31.37 -10.50 -3.97
C ASN A 172 31.04 -11.82 -4.69
N CYS A 173 30.79 -11.75 -5.99
CA CYS A 173 30.97 -12.88 -6.88
C CYS A 173 32.36 -12.77 -7.49
#